data_AF-A0A7W1IPV9-F1
#
_entry.id   AF-A0A7W1IPV9-F1
#
_cell.length_a   1.000
_cell.length_b   1.000
_cell.length_c   1.000
_cell.angle_alpha   90.00
_cell.angle_beta   90.00
_cell.angle_gamma   90.00
#
_symmetry.space_group_name_H-M   'P 1'
#
loop_
_entity.id
_entity.type
_entity.pdbx_description
1 polymer ?
#
loop_
_entity_poly.entity_id
_entity_poly.type
_entity_poly.pdbx_seq_one_letter_code
_entity_poly.pdbx_strand_id
1 'polypeptide(L)'
;MRNTSICIFFLLIISSTFLVANNDSFCVDDVPRKINLRSDILKVNNKYYEEVPNYKRRKIILATSSAVLTTGSLIYLNQAWYQQYNTGKFHFFNDNDEWLQMDKVGHVFTNYQTSRLMMGAFKWAGFEKKKQLFIGGAIGLAYMTV
;
A
#
# COMPACT_ATOMS: atom_id res chain seq x y z
N MET A 1 21.81 20.84 5.32
CA MET A 1 22.14 19.49 4.79
C MET A 1 21.24 18.42 5.44
N ARG A 2 19.90 18.51 5.30
CA ARG A 2 18.94 17.66 6.05
C ARG A 2 17.94 16.89 5.17
N ASN A 3 18.14 16.88 3.85
CA ASN A 3 17.17 16.35 2.89
C ASN A 3 17.49 14.92 2.43
N THR A 4 18.75 14.47 2.58
CA THR A 4 19.17 13.10 2.22
C THR A 4 18.52 12.04 3.10
N SER A 5 18.32 12.35 4.40
CA SER A 5 17.65 11.43 5.34
C SER A 5 16.18 11.17 4.97
N ILE A 6 15.47 12.20 4.47
CA ILE A 6 14.06 12.08 4.06
C ILE A 6 13.93 11.16 2.85
N CYS A 7 14.80 11.34 1.85
CA CYS A 7 14.80 10.51 0.64
C CYS A 7 15.13 9.04 0.95
N ILE A 8 16.08 8.77 1.85
CA ILE A 8 16.46 7.40 2.22
C ILE A 8 15.32 6.70 2.98
N PHE A 9 14.61 7.41 3.86
CA PHE A 9 13.49 6.85 4.60
C PHE A 9 12.31 6.47 3.69
N PHE A 10 11.97 7.34 2.72
CA PHE A 10 10.97 7.05 1.69
C PHE A 10 11.35 5.84 0.83
N LEU A 11 12.62 5.73 0.42
CA LEU A 11 13.11 4.60 -0.37
C LEU A 11 13.07 3.27 0.41
N LEU A 12 13.27 3.28 1.73
CA LEU A 12 13.20 2.08 2.58
C LEU A 12 11.75 1.60 2.81
N ILE A 13 10.79 2.52 2.95
CA ILE A 13 9.36 2.17 3.08
C ILE A 13 8.80 1.66 1.75
N ILE A 14 9.19 2.28 0.63
CA ILE A 14 8.78 1.83 -0.70
C ILE A 14 9.43 0.48 -1.02
N SER A 15 10.74 0.27 -0.77
CA SER A 15 11.39 -1.01 -1.12
C SER A 15 10.88 -2.20 -0.30
N SER A 16 10.54 -2.01 0.98
CA SER A 16 10.02 -3.09 1.83
C SER A 16 8.59 -3.51 1.43
N THR A 17 7.79 -2.59 0.92
CA THR A 17 6.46 -2.89 0.35
C THR A 17 6.57 -3.41 -1.09
N PHE A 18 7.55 -2.94 -1.88
CA PHE A 18 7.85 -3.44 -3.23
C PHE A 18 8.34 -4.89 -3.21
N LEU A 19 9.19 -5.28 -2.24
CA LEU A 19 9.70 -6.64 -2.14
C LEU A 19 8.60 -7.66 -1.80
N VAL A 20 7.61 -7.26 -1.01
CA VAL A 20 6.43 -8.09 -0.72
C VAL A 20 5.50 -8.20 -1.94
N ALA A 21 5.41 -7.14 -2.75
CA ALA A 21 4.51 -7.10 -3.91
C ALA A 21 5.07 -7.72 -5.19
N ASN A 22 6.40 -7.78 -5.37
CA ASN A 22 7.01 -8.29 -6.62
C ASN A 22 7.26 -9.81 -6.63
N ASN A 23 7.17 -10.49 -5.49
CA ASN A 23 7.43 -11.93 -5.46
C ASN A 23 6.26 -12.77 -5.96
N ASP A 24 5.04 -12.25 -5.91
CA ASP A 24 3.86 -12.93 -6.44
C ASP A 24 3.25 -12.08 -7.54
N SER A 25 3.33 -12.58 -8.76
CA SER A 25 2.74 -12.00 -9.97
C SER A 25 1.40 -11.31 -9.66
N PHE A 26 1.34 -10.00 -9.95
CA PHE A 26 0.09 -9.24 -10.01
C PHE A 26 -0.70 -9.71 -11.25
N CYS A 27 -1.13 -10.98 -11.31
CA CYS A 27 -2.02 -11.47 -12.35
C CYS A 27 -3.46 -11.37 -11.82
N VAL A 28 -4.32 -10.50 -12.38
CA VAL A 28 -5.03 -10.66 -13.67
C VAL A 28 -5.64 -12.05 -13.74
N ASP A 29 -6.97 -12.11 -13.67
CA ASP A 29 -7.73 -13.34 -13.81
C ASP A 29 -7.28 -14.06 -15.09
N ASP A 30 -6.68 -15.24 -14.95
CA ASP A 30 -6.04 -15.97 -16.04
C ASP A 30 -7.02 -16.27 -17.17
N VAL A 31 -6.65 -15.88 -18.40
CA VAL A 31 -7.28 -16.28 -19.66
C VAL A 31 -7.30 -17.81 -19.74
N PRO A 32 -8.42 -18.47 -20.12
CA PRO A 32 -8.51 -19.92 -20.08
C PRO A 32 -7.52 -20.57 -21.07
N ARG A 33 -6.50 -21.21 -20.51
CA ARG A 33 -5.52 -22.03 -21.23
C ARG A 33 -6.18 -23.35 -21.66
N LYS A 34 -5.79 -23.88 -22.82
CA LYS A 34 -6.15 -25.24 -23.29
C LYS A 34 -5.85 -26.27 -22.19
N ILE A 35 -6.89 -26.95 -21.71
CA ILE A 35 -6.84 -27.89 -20.58
C ILE A 35 -6.47 -29.28 -21.09
N ASN A 36 -5.49 -29.92 -20.46
CA ASN A 36 -5.14 -31.33 -20.66
C ASN A 36 -5.57 -32.13 -19.43
N LEU A 37 -6.79 -32.67 -19.50
CA LEU A 37 -7.55 -33.24 -18.39
C LEU A 37 -6.75 -34.19 -17.48
N ARG A 38 -5.91 -35.08 -18.03
CA ARG A 38 -5.21 -36.09 -17.22
C ARG A 38 -4.02 -35.53 -16.43
N SER A 39 -3.16 -34.75 -17.08
CA SER A 39 -2.04 -34.08 -16.39
C SER A 39 -2.55 -33.02 -15.44
N ASP A 40 -3.66 -32.36 -15.80
CA ASP A 40 -4.23 -31.30 -15.00
C ASP A 40 -4.91 -31.87 -13.76
N ILE A 41 -5.67 -32.97 -13.85
CA ILE A 41 -6.23 -33.66 -12.67
C ILE A 41 -5.11 -34.16 -11.74
N LEU A 42 -4.02 -34.72 -12.27
CA LEU A 42 -2.90 -35.19 -11.42
C LEU A 42 -2.15 -34.02 -10.75
N LYS A 43 -1.93 -32.92 -11.47
CA LYS A 43 -1.36 -31.68 -10.89
C LYS A 43 -2.29 -31.05 -9.87
N VAL A 44 -3.58 -31.02 -10.15
CA VAL A 44 -4.63 -30.47 -9.29
C VAL A 44 -4.73 -31.30 -8.01
N ASN A 45 -4.79 -32.63 -8.11
CA ASN A 45 -4.81 -33.50 -6.95
C ASN A 45 -3.55 -33.32 -6.11
N ASN A 46 -2.36 -33.32 -6.72
CA ASN A 46 -1.11 -33.11 -5.96
C ASN A 46 -1.05 -31.72 -5.30
N LYS A 47 -1.55 -30.68 -5.98
CA LYS A 47 -1.66 -29.31 -5.46
C LYS A 47 -2.71 -29.17 -4.34
N TYR A 48 -3.77 -29.97 -4.34
CA TYR A 48 -4.74 -29.98 -3.24
C TYR A 48 -4.17 -30.59 -1.95
N TYR A 49 -3.12 -31.39 -2.05
CA TYR A 49 -2.35 -31.88 -0.91
C TYR A 49 -1.14 -30.98 -0.56
N GLU A 50 -0.82 -29.97 -1.39
CA GLU A 50 0.11 -28.90 -1.00
C GLU A 50 -0.57 -27.97 0.02
N GLU A 51 0.16 -27.69 1.11
CA GLU A 51 -0.28 -26.97 2.31
C GLU A 51 -1.21 -25.78 2.04
N VAL A 52 -2.39 -25.76 2.68
CA VAL A 52 -3.15 -24.50 2.86
C VAL A 52 -2.23 -23.51 3.57
N PRO A 53 -1.82 -22.40 2.91
CA PRO A 53 -0.84 -21.51 3.52
C PRO A 53 -1.43 -20.93 4.80
N ASN A 54 -0.70 -21.04 5.92
CA ASN A 54 -1.14 -20.42 7.17
C ASN A 54 -0.96 -18.89 7.08
N TYR A 55 -2.01 -18.22 6.62
CA TYR A 55 -2.02 -16.76 6.48
C TYR A 55 -2.03 -16.02 7.81
N LYS A 56 -2.29 -16.68 8.96
CA LYS A 56 -2.44 -16.00 10.26
C LYS A 56 -1.20 -15.17 10.61
N ARG A 57 -0.01 -15.75 10.41
CA ARG A 57 1.27 -15.04 10.64
C ARG A 57 1.46 -13.88 9.67
N ARG A 58 1.20 -14.10 8.37
CA ARG A 58 1.33 -13.05 7.33
C ARG A 58 0.37 -11.89 7.58
N LYS A 59 -0.88 -12.17 7.96
CA LYS A 59 -1.88 -11.16 8.27
C LYS A 59 -1.46 -10.28 9.44
N ILE A 60 -0.96 -10.89 10.51
CA ILE A 60 -0.50 -10.16 11.69
C ILE A 60 0.70 -9.31 11.32
N ILE A 61 1.73 -9.88 10.69
CA ILE A 61 2.96 -9.16 10.31
C ILE A 61 2.63 -7.99 9.38
N LEU A 62 1.82 -8.22 8.34
CA LEU A 62 1.49 -7.16 7.39
C LEU A 62 0.65 -6.06 8.06
N ALA A 63 -0.38 -6.42 8.83
CA ALA A 63 -1.20 -5.42 9.51
C ALA A 63 -0.40 -4.58 10.52
N THR A 64 0.45 -5.20 11.34
CA THR A 64 1.25 -4.48 12.33
C THR A 64 2.33 -3.63 11.67
N SER A 65 3.04 -4.17 10.67
CA SER A 65 4.06 -3.40 9.94
C SER A 65 3.45 -2.24 9.16
N SER A 66 2.34 -2.43 8.44
CA SER A 66 1.65 -1.35 7.74
C SER A 66 1.21 -0.25 8.70
N ALA A 67 0.66 -0.60 9.87
CA ALA A 67 0.25 0.38 10.86
C ALA A 67 1.43 1.18 11.43
N VAL A 68 2.50 0.49 11.84
CA VAL A 68 3.71 1.13 12.39
C VAL A 68 4.38 2.03 11.35
N LEU A 69 4.53 1.54 10.12
CA LEU A 69 5.17 2.29 9.04
C LEU A 69 4.32 3.51 8.64
N THR A 70 3.00 3.34 8.50
CA THR A 70 2.11 4.47 8.14
C THR A 70 2.18 5.55 9.22
N THR A 71 1.89 5.22 10.47
CA THR A 71 1.90 6.19 11.57
C THR A 71 3.27 6.82 11.77
N GLY A 72 4.33 6.01 11.78
CA GLY A 72 5.70 6.50 11.93
C GLY A 72 6.10 7.43 10.80
N SER A 73 5.73 7.10 9.56
CA SER A 73 6.01 7.95 8.40
C SER A 73 5.23 9.25 8.42
N LEU A 74 3.96 9.26 8.87
CA LEU A 74 3.16 10.48 9.00
C LEU A 74 3.73 11.43 10.04
N ILE A 75 4.15 10.90 11.20
CA ILE A 75 4.83 11.70 12.22
C ILE A 75 6.14 12.27 11.67
N TYR A 76 6.92 11.43 10.99
CA TYR A 76 8.18 11.86 10.38
C TYR A 76 7.98 12.93 9.31
N LEU A 77 7.02 12.75 8.40
CA LEU A 77 6.62 13.72 7.38
C LEU A 77 6.20 15.04 8.00
N ASN A 78 5.35 14.97 9.03
CA ASN A 78 4.87 16.17 9.70
C ASN A 78 6.03 16.96 10.33
N GLN A 79 6.94 16.27 11.02
CA GLN A 79 8.15 16.90 11.54
C GLN A 79 9.08 17.40 10.42
N ALA A 80 9.25 16.65 9.35
CA ALA A 80 10.14 17.00 8.25
C ALA A 80 9.68 18.27 7.52
N TRP A 81 8.37 18.39 7.26
CA TRP A 81 7.78 19.52 6.53
C TRP A 81 7.42 20.72 7.40
N TYR A 82 6.92 20.50 8.62
CA TYR A 82 6.32 21.56 9.42
C TYR A 82 7.15 22.02 10.63
N GLN A 83 8.30 21.40 10.94
CA GLN A 83 9.08 21.74 12.15
C GLN A 83 9.47 23.22 12.27
N GLN A 84 9.59 23.94 11.15
CA GLN A 84 10.00 25.36 11.14
C GLN A 84 8.82 26.34 11.08
N TYR A 85 7.59 25.84 10.95
CA TYR A 85 6.40 26.67 10.85
C TYR A 85 5.66 26.69 12.19
N ASN A 86 5.27 27.88 12.63
CA ASN A 86 4.38 27.99 13.79
C ASN A 86 2.99 27.55 13.35
N THR A 87 2.57 26.34 13.72
CA THR A 87 1.21 25.86 13.51
C THR A 87 0.28 26.70 14.38
N GLY A 88 -0.16 27.83 13.83
CA GLY A 88 -1.06 28.77 14.51
C GLY A 88 -2.44 28.16 14.76
N LYS A 89 -3.38 29.01 15.21
CA LYS A 89 -4.78 28.60 15.38
C LYS A 89 -5.36 28.12 14.05
N PHE A 90 -6.29 27.17 14.13
CA PHE A 90 -7.02 26.68 12.97
C PHE A 90 -7.68 27.85 12.22
N HIS A 91 -7.44 27.94 10.92
CA HIS A 91 -7.99 28.95 10.03
C HIS A 91 -8.36 28.30 8.69
N PHE A 92 -9.43 28.79 8.08
CA PHE A 92 -9.84 28.37 6.75
C PHE A 92 -9.15 29.26 5.72
N PHE A 93 -8.58 28.65 4.68
CA PHE A 93 -8.10 29.35 3.51
C PHE A 93 -8.63 28.65 2.25
N ASN A 94 -8.87 29.42 1.19
CA ASN A 94 -9.32 28.88 -0.10
C ASN A 94 -8.14 28.89 -1.07
N ASP A 95 -7.74 27.71 -1.53
CA ASP A 95 -6.60 27.47 -2.42
C ASP A 95 -7.02 27.14 -3.86
N ASN A 96 -8.30 27.32 -4.22
CA ASN A 96 -8.82 26.84 -5.50
C ASN A 96 -8.14 27.46 -6.74
N ASP A 97 -7.69 28.71 -6.64
CA ASP A 97 -6.99 29.41 -7.71
C ASP A 97 -5.46 29.20 -7.66
N GLU A 98 -4.97 28.47 -6.65
CA GLU A 98 -3.56 28.19 -6.48
C GLU A 98 -3.13 27.04 -7.40
N TRP A 99 -2.04 27.27 -8.13
CA TRP A 99 -1.28 26.27 -8.88
C TRP A 99 -2.11 25.30 -9.73
N LEU A 100 -3.20 25.78 -10.36
CA LEU A 100 -4.08 25.00 -11.25
C LEU A 100 -4.56 23.67 -10.63
N GLN A 101 -4.77 23.63 -9.31
CA GLN A 101 -5.19 22.42 -8.59
C GLN A 101 -4.20 21.25 -8.71
N MET A 102 -2.92 21.51 -9.02
CA MET A 102 -1.89 20.48 -9.15
C MET A 102 -1.72 19.67 -7.86
N ASP A 103 -1.90 20.29 -6.71
CA ASP A 103 -1.93 19.63 -5.41
C ASP A 103 -3.04 18.56 -5.33
N LYS A 104 -4.27 18.93 -5.68
CA LYS A 104 -5.45 18.03 -5.69
C LYS A 104 -5.25 16.85 -6.64
N VAL A 105 -4.72 17.10 -7.84
CA VAL A 105 -4.40 16.04 -8.82
C VAL A 105 -3.29 15.13 -8.28
N GLY A 106 -2.25 15.71 -7.69
CA GLY A 106 -1.15 14.99 -7.06
C GLY A 106 -1.63 14.07 -5.94
N HIS A 107 -2.52 14.56 -5.08
CA HIS A 107 -3.14 13.77 -4.02
C HIS A 107 -3.99 12.63 -4.56
N VAL A 108 -4.86 12.89 -5.56
CA VAL A 108 -5.67 11.83 -6.18
C VAL A 108 -4.80 10.75 -6.82
N PHE A 109 -3.77 11.14 -7.57
CA PHE A 109 -2.85 10.21 -8.22
C PHE A 109 -2.08 9.38 -7.18
N THR A 110 -1.48 10.03 -6.20
CA THR A 110 -0.66 9.37 -5.17
C THR A 110 -1.50 8.46 -4.29
N ASN A 111 -2.70 8.90 -3.89
CA ASN A 111 -3.67 8.08 -3.17
C ASN A 111 -4.02 6.82 -3.98
N TYR A 112 -4.38 6.97 -5.26
CA TYR A 112 -4.73 5.83 -6.11
C TYR A 112 -3.60 4.80 -6.19
N GLN A 113 -2.36 5.25 -6.44
CA GLN A 113 -1.21 4.36 -6.52
C GLN A 113 -0.95 3.65 -5.18
N THR A 114 -0.94 4.40 -4.09
CA THR A 114 -0.68 3.88 -2.73
C THR A 114 -1.76 2.88 -2.31
N SER A 115 -3.03 3.21 -2.49
CA SER A 115 -4.14 2.32 -2.19
C SER A 115 -4.11 1.06 -3.04
N ARG A 116 -3.80 1.15 -4.35
CA ARG A 116 -3.71 -0.03 -5.23
C ARG A 116 -2.60 -0.99 -4.77
N LEU A 117 -1.42 -0.45 -4.44
CA LEU A 117 -0.29 -1.25 -3.93
C LEU A 117 -0.65 -1.92 -2.59
N MET A 118 -1.24 -1.16 -1.67
CA MET A 118 -1.60 -1.66 -0.35
C MET A 118 -2.71 -2.72 -0.43
N MET A 119 -3.72 -2.52 -1.27
CA MET A 119 -4.74 -3.54 -1.56
C MET A 119 -4.11 -4.84 -2.09
N GLY A 120 -3.12 -4.75 -2.98
CA GLY A 120 -2.36 -5.90 -3.48
C GLY A 120 -1.62 -6.64 -2.36
N ALA A 121 -0.95 -5.91 -1.47
CA ALA A 121 -0.27 -6.50 -0.31
C ALA A 121 -1.25 -7.21 0.64
N PHE A 122 -2.40 -6.60 0.95
CA PHE A 122 -3.43 -7.25 1.78
C PHE A 122 -4.09 -8.46 1.08
N LYS A 123 -4.23 -8.42 -0.25
CA LYS A 123 -4.66 -9.59 -1.05
C LYS A 123 -3.67 -10.72 -0.92
N TRP A 124 -2.38 -10.44 -1.08
CA TRP A 124 -1.30 -11.39 -0.91
C TRP A 124 -1.27 -12.03 0.49
N ALA A 125 -1.53 -11.25 1.54
CA ALA A 125 -1.64 -11.76 2.91
C ALA A 125 -2.95 -12.55 3.18
N GLY A 126 -3.83 -12.73 2.19
CA GLY A 126 -5.05 -13.54 2.30
C GLY A 126 -6.19 -12.84 3.04
N PHE A 127 -6.23 -11.51 3.08
CA PHE A 127 -7.39 -10.78 3.60
C PHE A 127 -8.61 -10.95 2.69
N GLU A 128 -9.81 -10.69 3.21
CA GLU A 128 -11.02 -10.61 2.39
C GLU A 128 -11.01 -9.34 1.52
N LYS A 129 -11.58 -9.41 0.31
CA LYS A 129 -11.65 -8.29 -0.65
C LYS A 129 -12.19 -7.00 -0.04
N LYS A 130 -13.23 -7.08 0.80
CA LYS A 130 -13.80 -5.91 1.49
C LYS A 130 -12.77 -5.23 2.41
N LYS A 131 -12.05 -6.02 3.21
CA LYS A 131 -11.02 -5.50 4.14
C LYS A 131 -9.85 -4.88 3.39
N GLN A 132 -9.41 -5.49 2.29
CA GLN A 132 -8.36 -4.95 1.43
C GLN A 132 -8.72 -3.55 0.91
N LEU A 133 -9.94 -3.38 0.37
CA LEU A 133 -10.45 -2.11 -0.15
C LEU A 133 -10.46 -1.02 0.93
N PHE A 134 -11.06 -1.32 2.09
CA PHE A 134 -11.15 -0.35 3.18
C PHE A 134 -9.78 0.03 3.75
N ILE A 135 -8.92 -0.95 4.04
CA ILE A 135 -7.61 -0.69 4.65
C ILE A 135 -6.67 0.02 3.66
N GLY A 136 -6.59 -0.46 2.42
CA GLY A 136 -5.75 0.18 1.39
C GLY A 136 -6.21 1.59 1.04
N GLY A 137 -7.52 1.82 0.94
CA GLY A 137 -8.10 3.15 0.76
C GLY A 137 -7.80 4.08 1.93
N ALA A 138 -8.04 3.61 3.17
CA ALA A 138 -7.81 4.41 4.36
C ALA A 138 -6.34 4.81 4.54
N ILE A 139 -5.39 3.89 4.26
CA ILE A 139 -3.95 4.21 4.33
C ILE A 139 -3.59 5.27 3.29
N GLY A 140 -4.05 5.12 2.05
CA GLY A 140 -3.80 6.11 0.99
C GLY A 140 -4.31 7.50 1.38
N LEU A 141 -5.53 7.59 1.91
CA LEU A 141 -6.11 8.85 2.38
C LEU A 141 -5.36 9.45 3.57
N ALA A 142 -4.88 8.61 4.51
CA ALA A 142 -4.09 9.08 5.64
C ALA A 142 -2.79 9.77 5.19
N TYR A 143 -2.15 9.30 4.12
CA TYR A 143 -0.98 9.98 3.56
C TYR A 143 -1.29 11.35 2.95
N MET A 144 -2.53 11.61 2.54
CA MET A 144 -2.91 12.89 1.93
C MET A 144 -3.23 13.96 2.98
N THR A 145 -3.10 13.67 4.28
CA THR A 145 -3.39 14.65 5.35
C THR A 145 -2.19 15.49 5.78
N VAL A 146 -0.99 15.15 5.31
CA VAL A 146 0.29 15.74 5.76
C VAL A 146 1.00 16.41 4.60
#